data_AF-A0A926Q3L8-F1
#
_entry.id   AF-A0A926Q3L8-F1
#
_cell.length_a   1.000
_cell.length_b   1.000
_cell.length_c   1.000
_cell.angle_alpha   90.00
_cell.angle_beta   90.00
_cell.angle_gamma   90.00
#
_symmetry.space_group_name_H-M   'P 1'
#
loop_
_entity.id
_entity.type
_entity.pdbx_description
1 polymer ?
#
loop_
_entity_poly.entity_id
_entity_poly.type
_entity_poly.pdbx_seq_one_letter_code
_entity_poly.pdbx_strand_id
1 'polypeptide(L)'
;SSGYADPSNNLKAIQSRNGNKIIMDDNSGSMFISDNGGSSSLYDGAGNFQVSANSNITLNVGNSSAFVTMDSSGKITIEGNTNIELKVGNSLIAITENDITIDSKTIEVKGKDEINMTSKNNTITGNTKTTIDGMEVAINPTGDVNIQPDGGNVVIKGTEVDIN
;
A
#
# COMPACT_ATOMS: atom_id res chain seq x y z
N SER A 1 44.77 4.96 -19.77
CA SER A 1 43.49 5.29 -20.44
C SER A 1 42.36 4.90 -19.51
N SER A 2 41.35 5.74 -19.30
CA SER A 2 40.23 5.48 -18.37
C SER A 2 39.21 4.46 -18.89
N GLY A 3 39.34 3.98 -20.13
CA GLY A 3 38.37 3.07 -20.76
C GLY A 3 37.07 3.75 -21.24
N TYR A 4 36.89 5.05 -20.97
CA TYR A 4 35.71 5.84 -21.34
C TYR A 4 36.01 6.86 -22.45
N ALA A 5 36.96 6.58 -23.33
CA ALA A 5 37.25 7.41 -24.49
C ALA A 5 36.72 6.70 -25.74
N ASP A 6 35.67 7.25 -26.34
CA ASP A 6 35.18 6.82 -27.65
C ASP A 6 35.60 7.83 -28.74
N PRO A 7 35.76 7.41 -30.01
CA PRO A 7 36.20 8.30 -31.08
C PRO A 7 35.29 9.52 -31.33
N SER A 8 34.03 9.45 -30.91
CA SER A 8 33.04 10.53 -31.08
C SER A 8 32.90 11.40 -29.83
N ASN A 9 33.60 11.10 -28.74
CA ASN A 9 33.54 11.81 -27.46
C ASN A 9 32.12 11.87 -26.86
N ASN A 10 31.34 10.81 -27.09
CA ASN A 10 30.01 10.63 -26.54
C ASN A 10 30.06 10.28 -25.04
N LEU A 11 31.11 9.57 -24.59
CA LEU A 11 31.25 9.12 -23.21
C LEU A 11 32.03 10.13 -22.36
N LYS A 12 31.41 10.61 -21.28
CA LYS A 12 32.06 11.43 -20.25
C LYS A 12 31.92 10.73 -18.91
N ALA A 13 33.04 10.39 -18.27
CA ALA A 13 33.02 9.61 -17.04
C ALA A 13 33.97 10.15 -15.95
N ILE A 14 33.54 10.01 -14.70
CA ILE A 14 34.36 10.20 -13.50
C ILE A 14 34.34 8.88 -12.73
N GLN A 15 35.52 8.33 -12.44
CA GLN A 15 35.66 7.09 -11.66
C GLN A 15 36.63 7.31 -10.48
N SER A 16 36.21 6.92 -9.28
CA SER A 16 37.08 6.91 -8.10
C SER A 16 37.91 5.63 -8.03
N ARG A 17 39.05 5.65 -7.31
CA ARG A 17 39.90 4.46 -7.12
C ARG A 17 39.16 3.29 -6.45
N ASN A 18 38.18 3.61 -5.61
CA ASN A 18 37.38 2.61 -4.91
C ASN A 18 36.19 2.10 -5.71
N GLY A 19 36.02 2.49 -6.99
CA GLY A 19 35.02 1.89 -7.88
C GLY A 19 33.71 2.66 -8.04
N ASN A 20 33.55 3.84 -7.43
CA ASN A 20 32.38 4.69 -7.67
C ASN A 20 32.46 5.32 -9.06
N LYS A 21 31.33 5.48 -9.74
CA LYS A 21 31.26 5.95 -11.14
C LYS A 21 30.14 6.97 -11.33
N ILE A 22 30.41 7.94 -12.19
CA ILE A 22 29.42 8.76 -12.89
C ILE A 22 29.77 8.64 -14.38
N ILE A 23 28.83 8.23 -15.21
CA ILE A 23 28.99 8.06 -16.66
C ILE A 23 27.84 8.79 -17.34
N MET A 24 28.16 9.65 -18.31
CA MET A 24 27.21 10.31 -19.20
C MET A 24 27.50 9.83 -20.62
N ASP A 25 26.47 9.42 -21.35
CA ASP A 25 26.58 8.94 -22.73
C ASP A 25 25.68 9.78 -23.65
N ASP A 26 26.29 10.68 -24.41
CA ASP A 26 25.59 11.58 -25.34
C ASP A 26 24.96 10.83 -26.53
N ASN A 27 25.39 9.59 -26.82
CA ASN A 27 24.82 8.80 -27.93
C ASN A 27 23.46 8.19 -27.55
N SER A 28 23.35 7.65 -26.34
CA SER A 28 22.06 7.16 -25.81
C SER A 28 21.24 8.25 -25.11
N GLY A 29 21.87 9.40 -24.77
CA GLY A 29 21.29 10.42 -23.90
C GLY A 29 21.17 9.97 -22.44
N SER A 30 21.95 8.96 -22.03
CA SER A 30 21.82 8.34 -20.70
C SER A 30 22.83 8.89 -19.68
N MET A 31 22.49 8.72 -18.41
CA MET A 31 23.37 9.01 -17.27
C MET A 31 23.31 7.86 -16.28
N PHE A 32 24.47 7.39 -15.81
CA PHE A 32 24.59 6.31 -14.83
C PHE A 32 25.47 6.75 -13.66
N ILE A 33 25.01 6.51 -12.45
CA ILE A 33 25.75 6.77 -11.21
C ILE A 33 25.79 5.46 -10.42
N SER A 34 26.95 5.07 -9.90
CA SER A 34 27.06 3.88 -9.05
C SER A 34 28.10 4.03 -7.95
N ASP A 35 27.89 3.33 -6.84
CA ASP A 35 28.92 3.09 -5.85
C ASP A 35 29.56 1.70 -6.05
N ASN A 36 30.62 1.42 -5.30
CA ASN A 36 31.26 0.10 -5.28
C ASN A 36 30.44 -0.97 -4.56
N GLY A 37 29.46 -0.57 -3.75
CA GLY A 37 28.56 -1.46 -3.02
C GLY A 37 27.46 -2.06 -3.89
N GLY A 38 27.36 -1.63 -5.15
CA GLY A 38 26.35 -2.09 -6.12
C GLY A 38 25.06 -1.27 -6.12
N SER A 39 25.01 -0.16 -5.38
CA SER A 39 23.93 0.82 -5.50
C SER A 39 24.14 1.65 -6.76
N SER A 40 23.06 1.93 -7.49
CA SER A 40 23.13 2.72 -8.72
C SER A 40 21.83 3.49 -9.00
N SER A 41 21.98 4.52 -9.83
CA SER A 41 20.87 5.19 -10.48
C SER A 41 21.15 5.34 -11.97
N LEU A 42 20.13 5.08 -12.80
CA LEU A 42 20.18 5.12 -14.25
C LEU A 42 19.07 6.02 -14.78
N TYR A 43 19.45 7.02 -15.55
CA TYR A 43 18.60 7.81 -16.43
C TYR A 43 18.86 7.29 -17.84
N ASP A 44 17.89 6.64 -18.47
CA ASP A 44 18.19 5.80 -19.66
C ASP A 44 18.15 6.52 -21.01
N GLY A 45 17.79 7.82 -21.03
CA GLY A 45 17.62 8.62 -22.24
C GLY A 45 16.31 8.37 -23.01
N ALA A 46 15.57 7.31 -22.69
CA ALA A 46 14.24 7.01 -23.23
C ALA A 46 13.08 7.54 -22.35
N GLY A 47 13.43 8.15 -21.21
CA GLY A 47 12.49 8.74 -20.27
C GLY A 47 12.23 7.87 -19.02
N ASN A 48 12.94 6.77 -18.85
CA ASN A 48 12.85 5.95 -17.64
C ASN A 48 13.95 6.32 -16.64
N PHE A 49 13.61 6.18 -15.36
CA PHE A 49 14.53 6.36 -14.24
C PHE A 49 14.50 5.12 -13.35
N GLN A 50 15.69 4.57 -13.07
CA GLN A 50 15.86 3.38 -12.25
C GLN A 50 16.81 3.67 -11.09
N VAL A 51 16.44 3.23 -9.90
CA VAL A 51 17.32 3.16 -8.73
C VAL A 51 17.42 1.70 -8.31
N SER A 52 18.63 1.25 -8.00
CA SER A 52 18.88 -0.14 -7.58
C SER A 52 19.87 -0.14 -6.42
N ALA A 53 19.66 -1.04 -5.46
CA ALA A 53 20.55 -1.24 -4.33
C ALA A 53 20.53 -2.70 -3.90
N ASN A 54 21.66 -3.20 -3.39
CA ASN A 54 21.80 -4.59 -2.96
C ASN A 54 21.15 -4.89 -1.60
N SER A 55 20.90 -3.87 -0.78
CA SER A 55 20.43 -4.07 0.59
C SER A 55 19.17 -3.28 0.92
N ASN A 56 19.16 -1.96 0.73
CA ASN A 56 18.00 -1.12 1.04
C ASN A 56 17.92 0.12 0.13
N ILE A 57 16.70 0.60 -0.07
CA ILE A 57 16.41 1.94 -0.58
C ILE A 57 15.55 2.64 0.48
N THR A 58 15.95 3.86 0.86
CA THR A 58 15.24 4.68 1.86
C THR A 58 14.95 6.06 1.28
N LEU A 59 13.69 6.51 1.36
CA LEU A 59 13.27 7.86 1.08
C LEU A 59 12.71 8.46 2.38
N ASN A 60 13.38 9.44 2.98
CA ASN A 60 12.98 9.97 4.29
C ASN A 60 13.08 11.49 4.37
N VAL A 61 12.28 12.09 5.25
CA VAL A 61 12.29 13.53 5.56
C VAL A 61 12.23 13.76 7.06
N GLY A 62 12.62 14.97 7.51
CA GLY A 62 12.52 15.37 8.91
C GLY A 62 13.26 14.43 9.87
N ASN A 63 14.47 14.00 9.53
CA ASN A 63 15.26 13.03 10.30
C ASN A 63 14.54 11.70 10.53
N SER A 64 13.93 11.16 9.46
CA SER A 64 13.15 9.92 9.49
C SER A 64 11.83 10.00 10.25
N SER A 65 11.24 11.20 10.35
CA SER A 65 9.86 11.36 10.86
C SER A 65 8.78 10.83 9.91
N ALA A 66 9.12 10.71 8.63
CA ALA A 66 8.34 10.01 7.63
C ALA A 66 9.29 9.35 6.64
N PHE A 67 9.05 8.07 6.32
CA PHE A 67 9.89 7.35 5.38
C PHE A 67 9.17 6.24 4.62
N VAL A 68 9.72 5.93 3.45
CA VAL A 68 9.44 4.71 2.70
C VAL A 68 10.74 3.92 2.58
N THR A 69 10.72 2.67 3.02
CA THR A 69 11.86 1.74 2.90
C THR A 69 11.48 0.50 2.13
N MET A 70 12.41 0.02 1.32
CA MET A 70 12.34 -1.25 0.60
C MET A 70 13.63 -2.01 0.86
N ASP A 71 13.53 -3.27 1.25
CA ASP A 71 14.70 -4.12 1.53
C ASP A 71 14.82 -5.30 0.55
N SER A 72 15.99 -5.96 0.58
CA SER A 72 16.30 -7.10 -0.28
C SER A 72 15.48 -8.36 0.01
N SER A 73 14.70 -8.40 1.10
CA SER A 73 13.74 -9.49 1.36
C SER A 73 12.39 -9.28 0.67
N GLY A 74 12.19 -8.13 0.02
CA GLY A 74 10.93 -7.75 -0.62
C GLY A 74 9.95 -7.06 0.34
N LYS A 75 10.38 -6.73 1.56
CA LYS A 75 9.56 -5.98 2.51
C LYS A 75 9.53 -4.51 2.10
N ILE A 76 8.32 -3.94 2.08
CA ILE A 76 8.08 -2.50 1.93
C ILE A 76 7.52 -1.98 3.25
N THR A 77 8.04 -0.87 3.74
CA THR A 77 7.53 -0.19 4.94
C THR A 77 7.27 1.27 4.62
N ILE A 78 6.08 1.73 4.99
CA ILE A 78 5.65 3.13 4.92
C ILE A 78 5.33 3.52 6.36
N GLU A 79 6.06 4.50 6.88
CA GLU A 79 5.93 4.92 8.27
C GLU A 79 5.90 6.44 8.37
N GLY A 80 5.02 6.95 9.23
CA GLY A 80 4.90 8.35 9.55
C GLY A 80 4.53 8.54 11.02
N ASN A 81 5.15 9.51 11.68
CA ASN A 81 4.96 9.75 13.13
C ASN A 81 3.55 10.24 13.51
N THR A 82 2.72 10.65 12.55
CA THR A 82 1.42 11.30 12.82
C THR A 82 0.28 10.62 12.06
N ASN A 83 0.37 10.52 10.73
CA ASN A 83 -0.60 9.83 9.90
C ASN A 83 0.01 9.33 8.58
N ILE A 84 -0.73 8.47 7.89
CA ILE A 84 -0.56 8.11 6.48
C ILE A 84 -1.91 8.28 5.78
N GLU A 85 -1.95 9.04 4.68
CA GLU A 85 -3.17 9.26 3.89
C GLU A 85 -3.00 8.78 2.44
N LEU A 86 -4.00 8.04 1.92
CA LEU A 86 -4.16 7.73 0.50
C LEU A 86 -5.44 8.40 -0.01
N LYS A 87 -5.31 9.39 -0.89
CA LYS A 87 -6.42 10.28 -1.27
C LYS A 87 -6.59 10.43 -2.78
N VAL A 88 -7.84 10.34 -3.25
CA VAL A 88 -8.25 10.67 -4.63
C VAL A 88 -9.53 11.49 -4.56
N GLY A 89 -9.43 12.79 -4.85
CA GLY A 89 -10.56 13.71 -4.66
C GLY A 89 -11.04 13.68 -3.20
N ASN A 90 -12.29 13.22 -3.00
CA ASN A 90 -12.91 13.08 -1.68
C ASN A 90 -12.79 11.68 -1.07
N SER A 91 -12.30 10.68 -1.79
CA SER A 91 -12.05 9.35 -1.22
C SER A 91 -10.73 9.33 -0.46
N LEU A 92 -10.75 8.75 0.75
CA LEU A 92 -9.63 8.75 1.69
C LEU A 92 -9.49 7.39 2.38
N ILE A 93 -8.25 6.90 2.48
CA ILE A 93 -7.83 5.94 3.49
C ILE A 93 -6.83 6.66 4.39
N ALA A 94 -7.11 6.74 5.69
CA ALA A 94 -6.25 7.39 6.66
C ALA A 94 -5.86 6.41 7.78
N ILE A 95 -4.57 6.36 8.10
CA ILE A 95 -4.02 5.59 9.21
C ILE A 95 -3.43 6.59 10.20
N THR A 96 -3.83 6.50 11.46
CA THR A 96 -3.25 7.25 12.58
C THR A 96 -2.65 6.27 13.58
N GLU A 97 -2.16 6.77 14.72
CA GLU A 97 -1.66 5.93 15.81
C GLU A 97 -2.71 4.92 16.31
N ASN A 98 -3.99 5.30 16.32
CA ASN A 98 -5.05 4.52 16.97
C ASN A 98 -6.14 4.02 16.02
N ASP A 99 -6.26 4.61 14.82
CA ASP A 99 -7.41 4.38 13.95
C ASP A 99 -6.99 4.14 12.49
N ILE A 100 -7.79 3.33 11.80
CA ILE A 100 -7.81 3.24 10.34
C ILE A 100 -9.20 3.66 9.88
N THR A 101 -9.27 4.72 9.08
CA THR A 101 -10.52 5.24 8.52
C THR A 101 -10.54 5.05 7.00
N ILE A 102 -11.65 4.54 6.47
CA ILE A 102 -11.92 4.45 5.04
C ILE A 102 -13.19 5.25 4.77
N ASP A 103 -13.05 6.39 4.10
CA ASP A 103 -14.15 7.29 3.77
C ASP A 103 -14.25 7.46 2.26
N SER A 104 -15.40 7.08 1.71
CA SER A 104 -15.69 7.13 0.28
C SER A 104 -17.19 7.04 0.04
N LYS A 105 -17.63 7.51 -1.13
CA LYS A 105 -19.04 7.36 -1.57
C LYS A 105 -19.46 5.89 -1.68
N THR A 106 -18.54 5.00 -2.03
CA THR A 106 -18.78 3.56 -2.16
C THR A 106 -17.53 2.81 -1.74
N ILE A 107 -17.72 1.74 -0.97
CA ILE A 107 -16.67 0.81 -0.53
C ILE A 107 -17.17 -0.59 -0.87
N GLU A 108 -16.38 -1.35 -1.64
CA GLU A 108 -16.69 -2.73 -2.02
C GLU A 108 -15.61 -3.65 -1.46
N VAL A 109 -16.01 -4.65 -0.67
CA VAL A 109 -15.11 -5.65 -0.08
C VAL A 109 -15.51 -7.02 -0.61
N LYS A 110 -14.62 -7.67 -1.37
CA LYS A 110 -14.84 -8.97 -2.01
C LYS A 110 -13.73 -9.95 -1.62
N GLY A 111 -14.09 -10.99 -0.87
CA GLY A 111 -13.26 -12.18 -0.65
C GLY A 111 -13.63 -13.26 -1.64
N LYS A 112 -12.66 -14.01 -2.17
CA LYS A 112 -12.92 -15.19 -3.02
C LYS A 112 -13.32 -16.40 -2.19
N ASP A 113 -12.66 -16.56 -1.04
CA ASP A 113 -12.86 -17.69 -0.14
C ASP A 113 -13.55 -17.24 1.14
N GLU A 114 -13.04 -16.18 1.80
CA GLU A 114 -13.55 -15.76 3.11
C GLU A 114 -13.29 -14.26 3.38
N ILE A 115 -14.12 -13.64 4.22
CA ILE A 115 -13.87 -12.36 4.89
C ILE A 115 -14.12 -12.57 6.39
N ASN A 116 -13.08 -12.44 7.22
CA ASN A 116 -13.17 -12.56 8.68
C ASN A 116 -13.14 -11.20 9.38
N MET A 117 -14.06 -10.96 10.31
CA MET A 117 -14.12 -9.75 11.13
C MET A 117 -14.21 -10.11 12.61
N THR A 118 -13.09 -10.00 13.32
CA THR A 118 -13.00 -10.35 14.74
C THR A 118 -12.54 -9.14 15.54
N SER A 119 -13.33 -8.75 16.53
CA SER A 119 -13.00 -7.67 17.46
C SER A 119 -13.83 -7.83 18.74
N LYS A 120 -13.51 -7.06 19.78
CA LYS A 120 -14.32 -7.03 21.01
C LYS A 120 -15.74 -6.50 20.74
N ASN A 121 -15.86 -5.53 19.83
CA ASN A 121 -17.12 -4.88 19.47
C ASN A 121 -17.16 -4.66 17.95
N ASN A 122 -18.12 -5.28 17.25
CA ASN A 122 -18.39 -4.99 15.85
C ASN A 122 -19.74 -4.26 15.74
N THR A 123 -19.78 -3.12 15.07
CA THR A 123 -21.01 -2.34 14.83
C THR A 123 -21.22 -2.19 13.33
N ILE A 124 -22.40 -2.55 12.83
CA ILE A 124 -22.80 -2.38 11.42
C ILE A 124 -24.06 -1.52 11.38
N THR A 125 -23.93 -0.31 10.87
CA THR A 125 -25.04 0.66 10.81
C THR A 125 -25.35 1.02 9.37
N GLY A 126 -26.59 0.78 8.95
CA GLY A 126 -27.13 1.26 7.69
C GLY A 126 -28.24 2.27 7.94
N ASN A 127 -28.03 3.55 7.60
CA ASN A 127 -29.03 4.62 7.85
C ASN A 127 -30.35 4.42 7.08
N THR A 128 -30.34 3.60 6.03
CA THR A 128 -31.53 3.29 5.23
C THR A 128 -31.80 1.79 5.21
N LYS A 129 -30.77 0.97 4.98
CA LYS A 129 -30.91 -0.48 4.87
C LYS A 129 -29.57 -1.17 5.15
N THR A 130 -29.62 -2.27 5.87
CA THR A 130 -28.57 -3.31 5.89
C THR A 130 -29.15 -4.57 5.27
N THR A 131 -28.42 -5.22 4.37
CA THR A 131 -28.82 -6.51 3.76
C THR A 131 -27.73 -7.53 4.07
N ILE A 132 -28.13 -8.69 4.56
CA ILE A 132 -27.26 -9.86 4.74
C ILE A 132 -27.91 -10.96 3.93
N ASP A 133 -27.21 -11.44 2.91
CA ASP A 133 -27.71 -12.43 1.97
C ASP A 133 -26.65 -13.52 1.79
N GLY A 134 -27.11 -14.75 1.66
CA GLY A 134 -26.29 -15.94 1.63
C GLY A 134 -27.18 -17.18 1.65
N MET A 135 -26.67 -18.31 1.17
CA MET A 135 -27.41 -19.56 1.24
C MET A 135 -27.67 -19.98 2.70
N GLU A 136 -26.78 -19.61 3.61
CA GLU A 136 -26.92 -19.75 5.06
C GLU A 136 -26.48 -18.44 5.74
N VAL A 137 -27.23 -18.01 6.75
CA VAL A 137 -26.84 -16.92 7.66
C VAL A 137 -26.93 -17.45 9.09
N ALA A 138 -25.78 -17.68 9.72
CA ALA A 138 -25.70 -18.22 11.07
C ALA A 138 -25.43 -17.10 12.10
N ILE A 139 -26.23 -17.05 13.18
CA ILE A 139 -26.09 -16.09 14.28
C ILE A 139 -26.07 -16.88 15.59
N ASN A 140 -24.86 -17.15 16.11
CA ASN A 140 -24.63 -18.07 17.23
C ASN A 140 -23.92 -17.38 18.41
N PRO A 141 -24.52 -16.37 19.07
CA PRO A 141 -23.92 -15.75 20.25
C PRO A 141 -23.91 -16.72 21.45
N THR A 142 -23.02 -16.46 22.41
CA THR A 142 -23.05 -17.13 23.72
C THR A 142 -24.06 -16.50 24.69
N GLY A 143 -24.52 -15.28 24.40
CA GLY A 143 -25.59 -14.58 25.10
C GLY A 143 -26.82 -14.38 24.20
N ASP A 144 -27.60 -13.35 24.47
CA ASP A 144 -28.86 -13.12 23.77
C ASP A 144 -28.68 -12.52 22.36
N VAL A 145 -29.61 -12.85 21.45
CA VAL A 145 -29.85 -12.09 20.22
C VAL A 145 -30.98 -11.09 20.50
N ASN A 146 -30.69 -9.79 20.47
CA ASN A 146 -31.73 -8.76 20.60
C ASN A 146 -32.16 -8.23 19.24
N ILE A 147 -33.46 -8.31 18.93
CA ILE A 147 -34.05 -7.77 17.69
C ILE A 147 -35.23 -6.89 18.10
N GLN A 148 -35.00 -5.57 18.12
CA GLN A 148 -35.97 -4.61 18.59
C GLN A 148 -36.12 -3.47 17.57
N PRO A 149 -37.14 -3.53 16.70
CA PRO A 149 -37.41 -2.42 15.79
C PRO A 149 -37.96 -1.21 16.56
N ASP A 150 -37.49 0.00 16.25
CA ASP A 150 -38.06 1.26 16.74
C ASP A 150 -39.32 1.62 15.91
N GLY A 151 -40.33 0.76 16.04
CA GLY A 151 -41.55 0.77 15.23
C GLY A 151 -41.53 -0.21 14.05
N GLY A 152 -42.72 -0.69 13.67
CA GLY A 152 -42.87 -1.72 12.64
C GLY A 152 -42.82 -3.16 13.18
N ASN A 153 -42.65 -4.13 12.29
CA ASN A 153 -42.72 -5.56 12.61
C ASN A 153 -41.37 -6.25 12.37
N VAL A 154 -41.03 -7.21 13.24
CA VAL A 154 -40.08 -8.27 12.89
C VAL A 154 -40.82 -9.27 12.01
N VAL A 155 -40.32 -9.52 10.81
CA VAL A 155 -40.96 -10.43 9.84
C VAL A 155 -40.03 -11.59 9.56
N ILE A 156 -40.43 -12.79 9.99
CA ILE A 156 -39.71 -14.04 9.75
C ILE A 156 -40.57 -14.88 8.79
N LYS A 157 -39.98 -15.32 7.68
CA LYS A 157 -40.65 -16.14 6.67
C LYS A 157 -39.77 -17.34 6.35
N GLY A 158 -40.35 -18.51 6.48
CA GLY A 158 -39.74 -19.79 6.11
C GLY A 158 -40.84 -20.80 5.83
N THR A 159 -40.49 -21.88 5.13
CA THR A 159 -41.37 -23.05 5.06
C THR A 159 -41.59 -23.66 6.44
N GLU A 160 -40.59 -23.52 7.32
CA GLU A 160 -40.58 -23.95 8.72
C GLU A 160 -39.91 -22.86 9.57
N VAL A 161 -40.42 -22.65 10.77
CA VAL A 161 -39.86 -21.74 11.78
C VAL A 161 -39.94 -22.46 13.12
N ASP A 162 -38.79 -22.86 13.64
CA ASP A 162 -38.67 -23.55 14.92
C ASP A 162 -38.35 -22.56 16.03
N ILE A 163 -39.11 -22.64 17.11
CA ILE A 163 -38.91 -21.86 18.33
C ILE A 163 -38.97 -22.86 19.49
N ASN A 164 -37.83 -23.04 20.17
CA ASN A 164 -37.67 -23.98 21.27
C ASN A 164 -37.46 -23.26 22.60
#